data_AF-A0A2P2KHD4-F1
#
_entry.id   AF-A0A2P2KHD4-F1
#
_cell.length_a   1.000
_cell.length_b   1.000
_cell.length_c   1.000
_cell.angle_alpha   90.00
_cell.angle_beta   90.00
_cell.angle_gamma   90.00
#
_symmetry.space_group_name_H-M   'P 1'
#
loop_
_entity.id
_entity.type
_entity.pdbx_description
1 polymer ?
#
loop_
_entity_poly.entity_id
_entity_poly.type
_entity_poly.pdbx_seq_one_letter_code
_entity_poly.pdbx_strand_id
1 'polypeptide(L)'
;MVDTEFWYTEVGSRAEGRSKSAKQSKRWWLPLPQVPKTGLSDSGRKRFLHQRKVVYQVLKAAKSINENILLEMPVPTIIKDALPKVSMISLDTMFHH
;
A
#
# COMPACT_ATOMS: atom_id res chain seq x y z
N MET A 1 13.32 6.29 -13.39
CA MET A 1 12.71 7.52 -13.91
C MET A 1 13.84 8.51 -14.08
N VAL A 2 14.21 8.83 -15.30
CA VAL A 2 15.11 9.94 -15.63
C VAL A 2 14.23 11.14 -15.98
N ASP A 3 14.65 12.36 -15.63
CA ASP A 3 13.90 13.61 -15.82
C ASP A 3 12.57 13.68 -15.07
N THR A 4 12.67 13.95 -13.76
CA THR A 4 11.54 14.14 -12.86
C THR A 4 11.44 15.59 -12.41
N GLU A 5 10.24 16.15 -12.49
CA GLU A 5 9.93 17.49 -11.96
C GLU A 5 9.69 17.48 -10.45
N PHE A 6 9.89 16.35 -9.77
CA PHE A 6 9.72 16.20 -8.33
C PHE A 6 11.00 15.65 -7.73
N TRP A 7 11.17 15.88 -6.43
CA TRP A 7 12.31 15.39 -5.66
C TRP A 7 11.84 14.94 -4.28
N TYR A 8 12.74 14.33 -3.52
CA TYR A 8 12.49 13.93 -2.15
C TYR A 8 13.44 14.69 -1.22
N THR A 9 12.93 15.15 -0.08
CA THR A 9 13.77 15.71 0.98
C THR A 9 14.15 14.64 1.99
N GLU A 10 15.40 14.70 2.46
CA GLU A 10 15.96 13.76 3.44
C GLU A 10 15.09 13.66 4.69
N VAL A 11 14.96 12.43 5.19
CA VAL A 11 14.30 12.14 6.46
C VAL A 11 15.25 12.52 7.59
N GLY A 12 15.14 13.72 8.13
CA GLY A 12 15.70 13.97 9.47
C GLY A 12 16.45 15.26 9.75
N SER A 13 16.48 16.26 8.87
CA SER A 13 16.91 17.57 9.37
C SER A 13 15.79 18.17 10.22
N ARG A 14 15.97 18.17 11.55
CA ARG A 14 15.10 18.89 12.52
C ARG A 14 14.92 20.38 12.18
N ALA A 15 15.71 20.93 11.26
CA ALA A 15 15.76 22.35 10.93
C ALA A 15 14.80 22.79 9.81
N GLU A 16 14.32 21.89 8.94
CA GLU A 16 13.46 22.29 7.81
C GLU A 16 12.02 21.78 7.94
N GLY A 17 11.16 22.62 8.51
CA GLY A 17 9.77 22.73 8.06
C GLY A 17 8.87 21.50 8.17
N ARG A 18 9.17 20.49 8.99
CA ARG A 18 8.18 19.43 9.30
C ARG A 18 7.02 20.07 10.06
N SER A 19 5.93 20.36 9.35
CA SER A 19 4.65 20.69 9.97
C SER A 19 4.25 19.56 10.94
N LYS A 20 3.54 19.91 12.02
CA LYS A 20 3.14 18.96 13.06
C LYS A 20 2.39 17.73 12.50
N SER A 21 1.77 17.84 11.33
CA SER A 21 1.05 16.75 10.64
C SER A 21 1.97 15.66 10.07
N ALA A 22 3.20 15.99 9.63
CA ALA A 22 4.13 14.99 9.09
C ALA A 22 4.63 14.00 10.16
N LYS A 23 4.73 14.44 11.42
CA LYS A 23 5.10 13.58 12.57
C LYS A 23 3.99 12.59 12.96
N GLN A 24 2.73 12.88 12.62
CA GLN A 24 1.58 11.99 12.89
C GLN A 24 1.28 11.03 11.73
N SER A 25 2.04 11.11 10.62
CA SER A 25 1.87 10.21 9.50
C SER A 25 2.30 8.78 9.86
N LYS A 26 1.49 7.79 9.47
CA LYS A 26 1.81 6.36 9.57
C LYS A 26 3.10 5.99 8.81
N ARG A 27 3.62 6.86 7.96
CA ARG A 27 4.83 6.66 7.14
C ARG A 27 5.91 7.70 7.45
N TRP A 28 6.09 8.04 8.73
CA TRP A 28 7.04 9.07 9.19
C TRP A 28 8.50 8.81 8.82
N TRP A 29 8.85 7.56 8.50
CA TRP A 29 10.19 7.15 8.08
C TRP A 29 10.45 7.35 6.57
N LEU A 30 9.47 7.76 5.78
CA LEU A 30 9.66 8.00 4.34
C LEU A 30 10.06 9.45 4.05
N PRO A 31 10.93 9.68 3.05
CA PRO A 31 11.22 11.01 2.50
C PRO A 31 9.95 11.72 2.05
N LEU A 32 9.88 13.04 2.25
CA LEU A 32 8.73 13.81 1.79
C LEU A 32 8.89 14.14 0.30
N PRO A 33 7.92 13.79 -0.57
CA PRO A 33 7.95 14.22 -1.95
C PRO A 33 7.67 15.72 -2.04
N GLN A 34 8.42 16.41 -2.87
CA GLN A 34 8.31 17.84 -3.14
C GLN A 34 8.16 18.08 -4.66
N VAL A 35 7.50 19.18 -5.00
CA VAL A 35 7.27 19.64 -6.37
C VAL A 35 7.52 21.16 -6.44
N PRO A 36 7.70 21.76 -7.64
CA PRO A 36 7.82 23.19 -7.81
C PRO A 36 6.59 23.90 -7.24
N LYS A 37 6.75 25.15 -6.79
CA LYS A 37 5.63 25.96 -6.24
C LYS A 37 4.48 26.14 -7.25
N THR A 38 4.79 26.14 -8.53
CA THR A 38 3.84 26.18 -9.65
C THR A 38 3.13 24.85 -9.90
N GLY A 39 3.52 23.79 -9.18
CA GLY A 39 3.12 22.43 -9.45
C GLY A 39 3.91 21.78 -10.59
N LEU A 40 3.53 20.53 -10.87
CA LEU A 40 4.03 19.77 -12.02
C LEU A 40 3.43 20.34 -13.31
N SER A 41 4.18 20.23 -14.41
CA SER A 41 3.69 20.52 -15.75
C SER A 41 2.53 19.59 -16.12
N ASP A 42 1.71 20.01 -17.09
CA ASP A 42 0.60 19.18 -17.57
C ASP A 42 1.07 17.85 -18.17
N SER A 43 2.20 17.85 -18.87
CA SER A 43 2.82 16.63 -19.40
C SER A 43 3.31 15.72 -18.27
N GLY A 44 3.96 16.29 -17.24
CA GLY A 44 4.35 15.58 -16.02
C GLY A 44 3.16 14.93 -15.32
N ARG A 45 2.07 15.67 -15.10
CA ARG A 45 0.83 15.17 -14.48
C ARG A 45 0.20 14.04 -15.29
N LYS A 46 0.05 14.23 -16.62
CA LYS A 46 -0.51 13.20 -17.51
C LYS A 46 0.34 11.92 -17.50
N ARG A 47 1.66 12.06 -17.53
CA ARG A 47 2.61 10.93 -17.45
C ARG A 47 2.43 10.15 -16.15
N PHE A 48 2.32 10.84 -15.02
CA PHE A 48 2.08 10.18 -13.73
C PHE A 48 0.75 9.44 -13.64
N LEU A 49 -0.32 10.06 -14.15
CA LEU A 49 -1.63 9.41 -14.17
C LEU A 49 -1.61 8.15 -15.05
N HIS A 50 -0.92 8.19 -16.18
CA HIS A 50 -0.72 7.01 -17.03
C HIS A 50 0.07 5.92 -16.30
N GLN A 51 1.23 6.26 -15.73
CA GLN A 51 2.05 5.31 -14.96
C GLN A 51 1.28 4.69 -13.78
N ARG A 52 0.51 5.49 -13.03
CA ARG A 52 -0.36 5.01 -11.95
C ARG A 52 -1.36 3.97 -12.46
N LYS A 53 -2.00 4.21 -13.61
CA LYS A 53 -2.95 3.27 -14.20
C LYS A 53 -2.25 1.96 -14.58
N VAL A 54 -1.08 2.03 -15.22
CA VAL A 54 -0.31 0.85 -15.61
C VAL A 54 0.09 0.03 -14.38
N VAL A 55 0.72 0.66 -13.37
CA VAL A 55 1.12 -0.01 -12.13
C VAL A 55 -0.07 -0.64 -11.42
N TYR A 56 -1.23 0.02 -11.42
CA TYR A 56 -2.44 -0.54 -10.81
C TYR A 56 -2.96 -1.80 -11.54
N GLN A 57 -2.87 -1.86 -12.87
CA GLN A 57 -3.24 -3.07 -13.61
C GLN A 57 -2.27 -4.22 -13.32
N VAL A 58 -0.96 -3.94 -13.26
CA VAL A 58 0.05 -4.94 -12.88
C VAL A 58 -0.20 -5.45 -11.46
N LEU A 59 -0.50 -4.56 -10.51
CA LEU A 59 -0.84 -4.94 -9.15
C LEU A 59 -2.06 -5.87 -9.10
N LYS A 60 -3.12 -5.56 -9.86
CA LYS A 60 -4.31 -6.42 -9.92
C LYS A 60 -4.00 -7.79 -10.51
N ALA A 61 -3.23 -7.84 -11.59
CA ALA A 61 -2.84 -9.10 -12.22
C ALA A 61 -2.00 -9.94 -11.25
N ALA A 62 -0.98 -9.35 -10.64
CA ALA A 62 -0.13 -10.03 -9.66
C ALA A 62 -0.94 -10.53 -8.45
N LYS A 63 -1.86 -9.69 -7.93
CA LYS A 63 -2.75 -10.09 -6.83
C LYS A 63 -3.63 -11.28 -7.22
N SER A 64 -4.25 -11.25 -8.40
CA SER A 64 -5.10 -12.34 -8.88
C SER A 64 -4.33 -13.65 -9.05
N ILE A 65 -3.10 -13.60 -9.57
CA ILE A 65 -2.23 -14.78 -9.66
C ILE A 65 -1.90 -15.31 -8.27
N ASN A 66 -1.49 -14.44 -7.34
CA ASN A 66 -1.17 -14.83 -5.97
C ASN A 66 -2.38 -15.46 -5.28
N GLU A 67 -3.57 -14.90 -5.45
CA GLU A 67 -4.81 -15.46 -4.90
C GLU A 67 -5.11 -16.85 -5.47
N ASN A 68 -4.98 -17.04 -6.79
CA ASN A 68 -5.22 -18.34 -7.42
C ASN A 68 -4.24 -19.41 -6.90
N ILE A 69 -2.94 -19.10 -6.83
CA ILE A 69 -1.94 -20.04 -6.32
C ILE A 69 -2.20 -20.37 -4.84
N LEU A 70 -2.54 -19.38 -4.02
CA LEU A 70 -2.87 -19.62 -2.60
C LEU A 70 -4.10 -20.52 -2.42
N LEU A 71 -5.07 -20.47 -3.35
CA LEU A 71 -6.24 -21.36 -3.32
C LEU A 71 -5.90 -22.81 -3.68
N GLU A 72 -4.89 -23.02 -4.53
CA GLU A 72 -4.41 -24.35 -4.90
C GLU A 72 -3.48 -24.97 -3.84
N MET A 73 -2.92 -24.17 -2.93
CA MET A 73 -2.03 -24.66 -1.89
C MET A 73 -2.78 -25.51 -0.86
N PRO A 74 -2.29 -26.72 -0.53
CA PRO A 74 -2.91 -27.53 0.52
C PRO A 74 -2.75 -26.82 1.88
N VAL A 75 -3.83 -26.79 2.66
CA VAL A 75 -3.80 -26.23 4.02
C VAL A 75 -2.84 -27.05 4.90
N PRO A 76 -1.79 -26.44 5.46
CA PRO A 76 -0.85 -27.12 6.36
C PRO A 76 -1.57 -27.75 7.56
N THR A 77 -1.11 -28.93 7.98
CA THR A 77 -1.70 -29.68 9.11
C THR A 77 -1.70 -28.88 10.40
N ILE A 78 -0.63 -28.13 10.69
CA ILE A 78 -0.55 -27.25 11.86
C ILE A 78 -1.69 -26.24 11.95
N ILE A 79 -2.19 -25.74 10.81
CA ILE A 79 -3.34 -24.84 10.77
C ILE A 79 -4.62 -25.61 11.06
N LYS A 80 -4.77 -26.81 10.48
CA LYS A 80 -5.93 -27.68 10.71
C LYS A 80 -6.04 -28.10 12.17
N ASP A 81 -4.92 -28.47 12.79
CA ASP A 81 -4.86 -28.95 14.18
C ASP A 81 -5.09 -27.81 15.18
N ALA A 82 -4.80 -26.57 14.79
CA ALA A 82 -5.10 -25.37 15.56
C ALA A 82 -6.56 -24.90 15.43
N LEU A 83 -7.36 -25.48 14.52
CA LEU A 83 -8.77 -25.13 14.40
C LEU A 83 -9.53 -25.57 15.67
N PRO A 84 -10.37 -24.70 16.26
CA PRO A 84 -11.19 -25.09 17.40
C PRO A 84 -12.11 -26.25 17.01
N LYS A 85 -12.19 -27.29 17.86
CA LYS A 85 -12.94 -28.54 17.61
C LYS A 85 -14.47 -28.36 17.45
N VAL A 86 -15.00 -27.13 17.47
CA VAL A 86 -16.44 -26.85 17.40
C VAL A 86 -16.81 -26.44 15.97
N SER A 87 -17.14 -27.43 15.15
CA SER A 87 -17.55 -27.26 13.75
C SER A 87 -19.00 -26.79 13.54
N MET A 88 -19.64 -26.16 14.53
CA MET A 88 -21.06 -25.79 14.41
C MET A 88 -21.52 -24.63 15.30
N ILE A 89 -20.65 -23.71 15.68
CA ILE A 89 -21.10 -22.35 16.03
C ILE A 89 -20.98 -21.58 14.72
N SER A 90 -22.03 -21.62 13.91
CA SER A 90 -22.14 -20.80 12.70
C SER A 90 -21.70 -19.37 13.04
N LEU A 91 -20.79 -18.81 12.24
CA LEU A 91 -20.31 -17.42 12.35
C LEU A 91 -21.45 -16.41 12.59
N ASP A 92 -22.66 -16.74 12.15
CA ASP A 92 -23.92 -16.04 12.40
C ASP A 92 -24.22 -15.76 13.90
N THR A 93 -23.84 -16.66 14.80
CA THR A 93 -24.10 -16.51 16.24
C THR A 93 -23.05 -15.67 16.97
N MET A 94 -21.88 -15.41 16.36
CA MET A 94 -20.82 -14.60 16.98
C MET A 94 -20.88 -13.11 16.62
N PHE A 95 -21.63 -12.72 15.58
CA PHE A 95 -21.79 -11.32 15.16
C PHE A 95 -23.12 -10.68 15.62
N HIS A 96 -23.95 -11.39 16.39
CA HIS A 96 -25.25 -10.93 16.88
C HIS A 96 -25.29 -10.71 18.41
N HIS A 97 -24.26 -10.09 18.98
CA HIS A 97 -24.30 -9.60 20.37
C HIS A 97 -23.70 -8.20 20.52
#